data_AF-A0A7S0CWN6-F1
#
_entry.id   AF-A0A7S0CWN6-F1
#
_cell.length_a   1.000
_cell.length_b   1.000
_cell.length_c   1.000
_cell.angle_alpha   90.00
_cell.angle_beta   90.00
_cell.angle_gamma   90.00
#
_symmetry.space_group_name_H-M   'P 1'
#
loop_
_entity.id
_entity.type
_entity.pdbx_description
1 polymer ?
#
loop_
_entity_poly.entity_id
_entity_poly.type
_entity_poly.pdbx_seq_one_letter_code
_entity_poly.pdbx_strand_id
1 'polypeptide(L)'
;AAPMASEVDIPDATAITPWLYVGSQECVALERRELLIEKGVTHVVSVQKVPPPWLVGKAGTLLPLPFEYLHIKVEDTLTANIASHFATIDAFLASAKAASGRAIVHCAFGQSRSVTAAVAHLLLSEKRSLGEALEAVRSRRPKACPNKSFLAALVRLELELFENTPSDLRHFPSLPKHWAFVEWPCPLRQNTRFVSCHGRVMRVRRVSQRPNVSVVSGFLKPDETDAIVRTAAPDLHPSLVVRHDVKDVLLSDAKDAEDAEDEGPSSTRDVHLDGVRRELRDEPKTKKTPGEISAGRTSWNCRVSATHPAVRGAIQRAAYLSKVFPSHAEPAQVVRYLPGQKYNKHHDYFDRAAPSFYAKTKNGGQRLTTVLAYLREPDRGGRTSFPRLNTGFDPKKGDALLWWNLTEDGREDVMTLHAGEPVLAGEKWALNLWLRERPNRAETEENRKTENAETF
;
A
#
# COMPACT_ATOMS: atom_id res chain seq x y z
N ALA A 1 12.02 -40.79 3.70
CA ALA A 1 12.66 -39.48 3.86
C ALA A 1 14.11 -39.72 4.26
N ALA A 2 15.08 -39.28 3.46
CA ALA A 2 16.49 -39.33 3.86
C ALA A 2 16.69 -38.38 5.07
N PRO A 3 17.50 -38.75 6.07
CA PRO A 3 17.72 -37.90 7.24
C PRO A 3 18.32 -36.57 6.76
N MET A 4 17.75 -35.45 7.20
CA MET A 4 18.35 -34.13 6.99
C MET A 4 19.77 -34.19 7.54
N ALA A 5 20.78 -34.03 6.69
CA ALA A 5 22.16 -33.85 7.14
C ALA A 5 22.15 -32.76 8.21
N SER A 6 22.67 -33.08 9.40
CA SER A 6 22.65 -32.18 10.56
C SER A 6 23.15 -30.79 10.17
N GLU A 7 22.36 -29.77 10.47
CA GLU A 7 22.71 -28.38 10.22
C GLU A 7 24.05 -28.08 10.90
N VAL A 8 25.01 -27.58 10.13
CA VAL A 8 26.35 -27.26 10.65
C VAL A 8 26.35 -25.82 11.13
N ASP A 9 26.72 -25.63 12.39
CA ASP A 9 26.86 -24.30 12.98
C ASP A 9 28.11 -23.59 12.44
N ILE A 10 27.91 -22.42 11.86
CA ILE A 10 28.96 -21.52 11.37
C ILE A 10 28.68 -20.15 11.98
N PRO A 11 29.55 -19.63 12.86
CA PRO A 11 29.32 -18.37 13.55
C PRO A 11 28.94 -17.23 12.60
N ASP A 12 27.87 -16.50 12.94
CA ASP A 12 27.26 -15.39 12.18
C ASP A 12 26.76 -15.70 10.75
N ALA A 13 26.89 -16.95 10.29
CA ALA A 13 26.23 -17.45 9.09
C ALA A 13 25.00 -18.29 9.47
N THR A 14 23.86 -17.99 8.84
CA THR A 14 22.61 -18.72 9.05
C THR A 14 22.40 -19.69 7.91
N ALA A 15 22.17 -20.98 8.20
CA ALA A 15 21.84 -21.95 7.16
C ALA A 15 20.41 -21.72 6.65
N ILE A 16 20.26 -21.45 5.36
CA ILE A 16 18.96 -21.27 4.70
C ILE A 16 18.48 -22.60 4.14
N THR A 17 19.41 -23.40 3.63
CA THR A 17 19.24 -24.80 3.25
C THR A 17 20.39 -25.61 3.88
N PRO A 18 20.42 -26.96 3.78
CA PRO A 18 21.53 -27.76 4.31
C PRO A 18 22.93 -27.40 3.77
N TRP A 19 23.01 -26.67 2.65
CA TRP A 19 24.27 -26.33 1.99
C TRP A 19 24.46 -24.83 1.73
N LEU A 20 23.39 -24.01 1.75
CA LEU A 20 23.44 -22.57 1.47
C LEU A 20 23.32 -21.75 2.76
N TYR A 21 24.29 -20.88 3.00
CA TYR A 21 24.40 -20.06 4.20
C TYR A 21 24.40 -18.56 3.85
N VAL A 22 23.77 -17.75 4.70
CA VAL A 22 23.78 -16.28 4.60
C VAL A 22 24.40 -15.67 5.85
N GLY A 23 25.47 -14.90 5.69
CA GLY A 23 26.22 -14.32 6.81
C GLY A 23 26.64 -12.86 6.61
N SER A 24 27.20 -12.26 7.67
CA SER A 24 27.89 -10.97 7.56
C SER A 24 29.37 -11.17 7.17
N GLN A 25 30.13 -10.10 7.05
CA GLN A 25 31.57 -10.21 6.77
C GLN A 25 32.30 -10.97 7.88
N GLU A 26 31.77 -10.99 9.10
CA GLU A 26 32.35 -11.68 10.24
C GLU A 26 32.39 -13.19 10.02
N CYS A 27 31.40 -13.77 9.32
CA CYS A 27 31.35 -15.22 9.08
C CYS A 27 32.48 -15.74 8.18
N VAL A 28 33.18 -14.84 7.49
CA VAL A 28 34.32 -15.15 6.64
C VAL A 28 35.61 -14.52 7.15
N ALA A 29 35.67 -14.01 8.38
CA ALA A 29 36.89 -13.44 8.93
C ALA A 29 38.09 -14.42 8.86
N LEU A 30 39.32 -13.90 8.79
CA LEU A 30 40.53 -14.70 8.54
C LEU A 30 40.70 -15.81 9.59
N GLU A 31 40.43 -15.49 10.84
CA GLU A 31 40.47 -16.40 11.98
C GLU A 31 39.42 -17.52 11.92
N ARG A 32 38.44 -17.44 11.01
CA ARG A 32 37.43 -18.49 10.78
C ARG A 32 37.82 -19.42 9.64
N ARG A 33 38.95 -19.20 8.96
CA ARG A 33 39.33 -19.97 7.77
C ARG A 33 39.37 -21.47 8.02
N GLU A 34 40.08 -21.92 9.04
CA GLU A 34 40.21 -23.34 9.38
C GLU A 34 38.86 -23.96 9.75
N LEU A 35 38.04 -23.21 10.48
CA LEU A 35 36.67 -23.61 10.83
C LEU A 35 35.81 -23.80 9.57
N LEU A 36 35.88 -22.90 8.59
CA LEU A 36 35.12 -23.01 7.34
C LEU A 36 35.52 -24.26 6.54
N ILE A 37 36.80 -24.60 6.50
CA ILE A 37 37.30 -25.83 5.87
C ILE A 37 36.76 -27.07 6.61
N GLU A 38 36.88 -27.10 7.94
CA GLU A 38 36.36 -28.19 8.77
C GLU A 38 34.85 -28.38 8.58
N LYS A 39 34.13 -27.26 8.44
CA LYS A 39 32.68 -27.27 8.14
C LYS A 39 32.36 -27.54 6.68
N GLY A 40 33.32 -27.91 5.83
CA GLY A 40 33.09 -28.31 4.43
C GLY A 40 32.57 -27.18 3.55
N VAL A 41 32.93 -25.93 3.85
CA VAL A 41 32.68 -24.79 2.96
C VAL A 41 33.63 -24.86 1.78
N THR A 42 33.05 -24.84 0.58
CA THR A 42 33.79 -24.96 -0.69
C THR A 42 33.66 -23.72 -1.55
N HIS A 43 32.63 -22.90 -1.33
CA HIS A 43 32.31 -21.74 -2.16
C HIS A 43 31.93 -20.54 -1.28
N VAL A 44 32.45 -19.35 -1.62
CA VAL A 44 32.14 -18.11 -0.92
C VAL A 44 31.79 -17.01 -1.91
N VAL A 45 30.60 -16.42 -1.76
CA VAL A 45 30.13 -15.25 -2.52
C VAL A 45 30.18 -14.02 -1.63
N SER A 46 30.96 -13.03 -2.03
CA SER A 46 31.04 -11.71 -1.39
C SER A 46 30.26 -10.68 -2.20
N VAL A 47 29.19 -10.13 -1.63
CA VAL A 47 28.36 -9.10 -2.29
C VAL A 47 28.54 -7.77 -1.57
N GLN A 48 29.64 -7.08 -1.87
CA GLN A 48 29.99 -5.80 -1.26
C GLN A 48 31.00 -5.00 -2.09
N LYS A 49 31.11 -3.69 -1.83
CA LYS A 49 31.97 -2.76 -2.56
C LYS A 49 33.44 -3.21 -2.57
N VAL A 50 33.96 -3.55 -1.39
CA VAL A 50 35.35 -3.93 -1.18
C VAL A 50 35.38 -5.40 -0.76
N PRO A 51 36.24 -6.25 -1.35
CA PRO A 51 36.41 -7.61 -0.86
C PRO A 51 36.93 -7.58 0.60
N PRO A 52 36.71 -8.63 1.39
CA PRO A 52 37.27 -8.71 2.73
C PRO A 52 38.79 -8.46 2.72
N PRO A 53 39.36 -7.71 3.70
CA PRO A 53 40.77 -7.31 3.67
C PRO A 53 41.74 -8.50 3.64
N TRP A 54 41.39 -9.62 4.29
CA TRP A 54 42.20 -10.84 4.32
C TRP A 54 42.21 -11.61 3.00
N LEU A 55 41.34 -11.25 2.06
CA LEU A 55 41.26 -11.88 0.74
C LEU A 55 42.18 -11.20 -0.28
N VAL A 56 42.69 -10.01 0.06
CA VAL A 56 43.54 -9.19 -0.82
C VAL A 56 44.92 -9.03 -0.16
N GLY A 57 45.95 -9.62 -0.76
CA GLY A 57 47.34 -9.45 -0.32
C GLY A 57 47.85 -8.02 -0.51
N LYS A 58 49.09 -7.75 -0.04
CA LYS A 58 49.75 -6.41 -0.04
C LYS A 58 49.93 -5.74 -1.42
N ALA A 59 49.42 -6.32 -2.51
CA ALA A 59 49.50 -5.79 -3.87
C ALA A 59 48.21 -6.01 -4.71
N GLY A 60 47.07 -6.31 -4.08
CA GLY A 60 45.84 -6.58 -4.83
C GLY A 60 45.68 -8.04 -5.32
N THR A 61 46.67 -8.89 -5.06
CA THR A 61 46.65 -10.32 -5.41
C THR A 61 45.80 -11.13 -4.42
N LEU A 62 44.93 -11.99 -4.94
CA LEU A 62 44.15 -12.92 -4.12
C LEU A 62 45.11 -13.90 -3.43
N LEU A 63 44.99 -14.07 -2.11
CA LEU A 63 45.70 -15.13 -1.40
C LEU A 63 45.17 -16.51 -1.86
N PRO A 64 45.94 -17.60 -1.74
CA PRO A 64 45.44 -18.93 -2.05
C PRO A 64 44.27 -19.27 -1.11
N LEU A 65 43.07 -19.29 -1.67
CA LEU A 65 41.85 -19.60 -0.91
C LEU A 65 41.62 -21.11 -0.93
N PRO A 66 41.23 -21.69 0.22
CA PRO A 66 40.88 -23.11 0.30
C PRO A 66 39.48 -23.40 -0.29
N PHE A 67 38.79 -22.37 -0.76
CA PHE A 67 37.45 -22.41 -1.35
C PHE A 67 37.42 -21.60 -2.65
N GLU A 68 36.50 -21.94 -3.54
CA GLU A 68 36.16 -21.09 -4.68
C GLU A 68 35.53 -19.78 -4.20
N TYR A 69 35.81 -18.69 -4.92
CA TYR A 69 35.42 -17.35 -4.47
C TYR A 69 34.87 -16.50 -5.62
N LEU A 70 33.73 -15.87 -5.37
CA LEU A 70 33.09 -14.92 -6.27
C LEU A 70 32.90 -13.57 -5.56
N HIS A 71 33.47 -12.51 -6.13
CA HIS A 71 33.25 -11.14 -5.66
C HIS A 71 32.31 -10.37 -6.58
N ILE A 72 31.18 -9.94 -6.03
CA ILE A 72 30.20 -9.08 -6.67
C ILE A 72 30.31 -7.67 -6.08
N LYS A 73 30.84 -6.74 -6.87
CA LYS A 73 31.06 -5.34 -6.50
C LYS A 73 29.75 -4.55 -6.54
N VAL A 74 28.99 -4.62 -5.46
CA VAL A 74 27.69 -3.93 -5.32
C VAL A 74 27.60 -3.18 -4.00
N GLU A 75 27.26 -1.89 -4.08
CA GLU A 75 26.93 -1.05 -2.93
C GLU A 75 25.49 -1.30 -2.46
N ASP A 76 25.20 -1.04 -1.19
CA ASP A 76 23.85 -1.21 -0.63
C ASP A 76 23.02 0.07 -0.75
N THR A 77 22.87 0.56 -1.97
CA THR A 77 22.18 1.82 -2.26
C THR A 77 20.93 1.57 -3.11
N LEU A 78 20.01 2.54 -3.13
CA LEU A 78 18.77 2.44 -3.93
C LEU A 78 19.00 2.54 -5.44
N THR A 79 20.21 2.91 -5.87
CA THR A 79 20.60 3.08 -7.29
C THR A 79 21.46 1.93 -7.79
N ALA A 80 21.97 1.07 -6.91
CA ALA A 80 22.83 -0.04 -7.29
C ALA A 80 22.03 -1.12 -8.05
N ASN A 81 22.60 -1.62 -9.15
CA ASN A 81 21.97 -2.68 -9.95
C ASN A 81 22.48 -4.06 -9.52
N ILE A 82 21.91 -4.62 -8.44
CA ILE A 82 22.25 -6.00 -8.04
C ILE A 82 21.70 -7.05 -9.01
N ALA A 83 20.61 -6.73 -9.73
CA ALA A 83 19.91 -7.67 -10.60
C ALA A 83 20.77 -8.18 -11.77
N SER A 84 21.68 -7.33 -12.29
CA SER A 84 22.60 -7.73 -13.36
C SER A 84 23.56 -8.85 -12.96
N HIS A 85 23.65 -9.18 -11.67
CA HIS A 85 24.53 -10.24 -11.15
C HIS A 85 23.78 -11.53 -10.78
N PHE A 86 22.44 -11.57 -10.87
CA PHE A 86 21.66 -12.73 -10.44
C PHE A 86 22.05 -14.02 -11.16
N ALA A 87 22.19 -13.99 -12.48
CA ALA A 87 22.60 -15.17 -13.25
C ALA A 87 24.02 -15.66 -12.88
N THR A 88 24.97 -14.74 -12.68
CA THR A 88 26.34 -15.10 -12.28
C THR A 88 26.39 -15.70 -10.88
N ILE A 89 25.67 -15.11 -9.94
CA ILE A 89 25.57 -15.61 -8.55
C ILE A 89 24.91 -16.99 -8.55
N ASP A 90 23.80 -17.15 -9.28
CA ASP A 90 23.06 -18.40 -9.36
C ASP A 90 23.92 -19.54 -9.92
N ALA A 91 24.63 -19.30 -11.02
CA ALA A 91 25.53 -20.28 -11.62
C ALA A 91 26.65 -20.72 -10.65
N PHE A 92 27.23 -19.79 -9.90
CA PHE A 92 28.27 -20.09 -8.92
C PHE A 92 27.73 -20.84 -7.68
N LEU A 93 26.51 -20.53 -7.24
CA LEU A 93 25.89 -21.30 -6.15
C LEU A 93 25.45 -22.69 -6.63
N ALA A 94 25.04 -22.82 -7.89
CA ALA A 94 24.72 -24.11 -8.49
C ALA A 94 25.96 -25.02 -8.60
N SER A 95 27.16 -24.49 -8.90
CA SER A 95 28.40 -25.28 -8.89
C SER A 95 28.74 -25.82 -7.51
N ALA A 96 28.52 -25.03 -6.46
CA ALA A 96 28.70 -25.46 -5.07
C ALA A 96 27.79 -26.65 -4.72
N LYS A 97 26.51 -26.54 -5.10
CA LYS A 97 25.51 -27.59 -4.88
C LYS A 97 25.87 -28.86 -5.67
N ALA A 98 26.30 -28.72 -6.92
CA ALA A 98 26.71 -29.84 -7.78
C ALA A 98 27.94 -30.57 -7.24
N ALA A 99 28.88 -29.84 -6.64
CA ALA A 99 30.04 -30.40 -5.95
C ALA A 99 29.72 -31.02 -4.57
N SER A 100 28.44 -31.03 -4.15
CA SER A 100 28.01 -31.45 -2.81
C SER A 100 28.70 -30.69 -1.67
N GLY A 101 29.13 -29.45 -1.94
CA GLY A 101 29.81 -28.60 -0.97
C GLY A 101 28.86 -27.58 -0.31
N ARG A 102 29.36 -26.87 0.72
CA ARG A 102 28.63 -25.75 1.32
C ARG A 102 29.05 -24.41 0.73
N ALA A 103 28.08 -23.52 0.54
CA ALA A 103 28.27 -22.18 0.02
C ALA A 103 27.86 -21.12 1.05
N ILE A 104 28.69 -20.09 1.21
CA ILE A 104 28.38 -18.90 2.01
C ILE A 104 28.15 -17.71 1.10
N VAL A 105 27.01 -17.03 1.24
CA VAL A 105 26.76 -15.71 0.65
C VAL A 105 26.82 -14.67 1.75
N HIS A 106 27.76 -13.73 1.65
CA HIS A 106 27.95 -12.71 2.66
C HIS A 106 27.99 -11.29 2.08
N CYS A 107 27.71 -10.32 2.95
CA CYS A 107 27.95 -8.90 2.73
C CYS A 107 28.32 -8.28 4.08
N ALA A 108 28.51 -6.96 4.17
CA ALA A 108 28.92 -6.31 5.42
C ALA A 108 28.13 -6.76 6.67
N PHE A 109 26.79 -6.75 6.63
CA PHE A 109 25.92 -7.08 7.77
C PHE A 109 25.13 -8.38 7.63
N GLY A 110 25.17 -8.99 6.44
CA GLY A 110 24.36 -10.16 6.12
C GLY A 110 22.86 -9.89 6.15
N GLN A 111 22.44 -8.67 5.78
CA GLN A 111 21.05 -8.21 5.91
C GLN A 111 20.37 -7.95 4.56
N SER A 112 21.02 -7.24 3.64
CA SER A 112 20.39 -6.76 2.39
C SER A 112 20.98 -7.45 1.16
N ARG A 113 22.22 -7.11 0.76
CA ARG A 113 22.88 -7.66 -0.45
C ARG A 113 22.97 -9.19 -0.49
N SER A 114 23.50 -9.82 0.57
CA SER A 114 23.64 -11.28 0.63
C SER A 114 22.31 -12.01 0.68
N VAL A 115 21.33 -11.45 1.42
CA VAL A 115 19.95 -11.95 1.44
C VAL A 115 19.36 -11.88 0.04
N THR A 116 19.53 -10.75 -0.65
CA THR A 116 19.03 -10.58 -2.02
C THR A 116 19.63 -11.61 -2.97
N ALA A 117 20.94 -11.82 -2.90
CA ALA A 117 21.65 -12.81 -3.71
C ALA A 117 21.17 -14.25 -3.43
N ALA A 118 21.02 -14.63 -2.16
CA ALA A 118 20.51 -15.94 -1.78
C ALA A 118 19.06 -16.15 -2.21
N VAL A 119 18.20 -15.14 -2.01
CA VAL A 119 16.79 -15.20 -2.45
C VAL A 119 16.71 -15.33 -3.97
N ALA A 120 17.49 -14.56 -4.73
CA ALA A 120 17.52 -14.66 -6.19
C ALA A 120 17.87 -16.08 -6.67
N HIS A 121 18.84 -16.74 -6.03
CA HIS A 121 19.17 -18.14 -6.31
C HIS A 121 18.00 -19.10 -6.03
N LEU A 122 17.30 -18.92 -4.91
CA LEU A 122 16.11 -19.74 -4.58
C LEU A 122 14.98 -19.57 -5.62
N LEU A 123 14.81 -18.37 -6.19
CA LEU A 123 13.85 -18.15 -7.28
C LEU A 123 14.31 -18.85 -8.57
N LEU A 124 15.57 -18.64 -8.97
CA LEU A 124 16.12 -19.12 -10.24
C LEU A 124 16.26 -20.64 -10.30
N SER A 125 16.95 -21.21 -9.32
CA SER A 125 17.34 -22.63 -9.29
C SER A 125 16.33 -23.52 -8.58
N GLU A 126 15.68 -23.02 -7.52
CA GLU A 126 14.72 -23.83 -6.74
C GLU A 126 13.25 -23.56 -7.10
N LYS A 127 12.98 -22.65 -8.05
CA LYS A 127 11.63 -22.32 -8.53
C LYS A 127 10.64 -21.95 -7.42
N ARG A 128 11.15 -21.38 -6.32
CA ARG A 128 10.31 -20.86 -5.24
C ARG A 128 9.72 -19.50 -5.62
N SER A 129 8.50 -19.24 -5.19
CA SER A 129 7.96 -17.88 -5.23
C SER A 129 8.79 -16.93 -4.36
N LEU A 130 8.68 -15.62 -4.59
CA LEU A 130 9.40 -14.62 -3.80
C LEU A 130 9.04 -14.70 -2.31
N GLY A 131 7.75 -14.89 -2.01
CA GLY A 131 7.28 -15.02 -0.64
C GLY A 131 7.90 -16.23 0.07
N GLU A 132 7.91 -17.39 -0.57
CA GLU A 132 8.51 -18.62 -0.01
C GLU A 132 10.01 -18.48 0.19
N ALA A 133 10.71 -17.86 -0.77
CA ALA A 133 12.15 -17.66 -0.68
C ALA A 133 12.53 -16.66 0.43
N LEU A 134 11.80 -15.54 0.55
CA LEU A 134 12.01 -14.58 1.62
C LEU A 134 11.67 -15.19 2.99
N GLU A 135 10.59 -15.97 3.10
CA GLU A 135 10.19 -16.66 4.33
C GLU A 135 11.25 -17.69 4.74
N ALA A 136 11.78 -18.47 3.80
CA ALA A 136 12.85 -19.44 4.08
C ALA A 136 14.10 -18.77 4.66
N VAL A 137 14.42 -17.55 4.21
CA VAL A 137 15.56 -16.79 4.75
C VAL A 137 15.23 -16.13 6.08
N ARG A 138 14.11 -15.39 6.14
CA ARG A 138 13.82 -14.48 7.25
C ARG A 138 13.29 -15.20 8.50
N SER A 139 12.62 -16.34 8.34
CA SER A 139 12.24 -17.21 9.48
C SER A 139 13.45 -17.68 10.28
N ARG A 140 14.60 -17.88 9.63
CA ARG A 140 15.87 -18.29 10.26
C ARG A 140 16.79 -17.12 10.57
N ARG A 141 16.72 -16.03 9.79
CA ARG A 141 17.51 -14.82 9.96
C ARG A 141 16.60 -13.59 10.08
N PRO A 142 16.03 -13.27 11.25
CA PRO A 142 15.06 -12.18 11.43
C PRO A 142 15.58 -10.78 11.04
N LYS A 143 16.91 -10.58 11.03
CA LYS A 143 17.53 -9.34 10.55
C LYS A 143 17.53 -9.19 9.03
N ALA A 144 17.19 -10.22 8.25
CA ALA A 144 17.16 -10.20 6.79
C ALA A 144 16.19 -9.14 6.26
N CYS A 145 16.71 -8.13 5.56
CA CYS A 145 15.97 -6.98 5.10
C CYS A 145 16.63 -6.38 3.86
N PRO A 146 16.36 -6.90 2.64
CA PRO A 146 16.76 -6.26 1.40
C PRO A 146 16.31 -4.81 1.37
N ASN A 147 17.19 -3.92 0.89
CA ASN A 147 16.77 -2.54 0.65
C ASN A 147 15.62 -2.48 -0.39
N LYS A 148 14.91 -1.36 -0.45
CA LYS A 148 13.70 -1.23 -1.28
C LYS A 148 13.94 -1.50 -2.77
N SER A 149 15.09 -1.06 -3.30
CA SER A 149 15.44 -1.28 -4.71
C SER A 149 15.76 -2.75 -5.02
N PHE A 150 16.38 -3.45 -4.07
CA PHE A 150 16.71 -4.86 -4.19
C PHE A 150 15.48 -5.74 -4.03
N LEU A 151 14.59 -5.40 -3.09
CA LEU A 151 13.28 -6.06 -3.00
C LEU A 151 12.48 -5.87 -4.30
N ALA A 152 12.50 -4.67 -4.89
CA ALA A 152 11.88 -4.44 -6.19
C ALA A 152 12.54 -5.24 -7.33
N ALA A 153 13.87 -5.41 -7.31
CA ALA A 153 14.58 -6.27 -8.26
C ALA A 153 14.14 -7.73 -8.14
N LEU A 154 13.94 -8.24 -6.91
CA LEU A 154 13.44 -9.59 -6.67
C LEU A 154 11.98 -9.77 -7.12
N VAL A 155 11.11 -8.77 -6.89
CA VAL A 155 9.74 -8.78 -7.43
C VAL A 155 9.77 -8.85 -8.95
N ARG A 156 10.63 -8.08 -9.60
CA ARG A 156 10.76 -8.13 -11.07
C ARG A 156 11.24 -9.48 -11.57
N LEU A 157 12.22 -10.09 -10.88
CA LEU A 157 12.68 -11.44 -11.18
C LEU A 157 11.53 -12.46 -11.05
N GLU A 158 10.72 -12.37 -10.00
CA GLU A 158 9.55 -13.23 -9.83
C GLU A 158 8.55 -13.07 -10.99
N LEU A 159 8.25 -11.83 -11.39
CA LEU A 159 7.32 -11.58 -12.49
C LEU A 159 7.81 -12.16 -13.82
N GLU A 160 9.12 -12.12 -14.07
CA GLU A 160 9.77 -12.71 -15.25
C GLU A 160 9.69 -14.25 -15.23
N LEU A 161 9.71 -14.87 -14.04
CA LEU A 161 9.70 -16.32 -13.88
C LEU A 161 8.30 -16.95 -13.79
N PHE A 162 7.30 -16.22 -13.25
CA PHE A 162 5.99 -16.78 -12.86
C PHE A 162 4.80 -16.04 -13.52
N GLU A 163 4.84 -15.87 -14.84
CA GLU A 163 3.73 -15.34 -15.65
C GLU A 163 3.14 -14.01 -15.12
N ASN A 164 3.99 -13.10 -14.62
CA ASN A 164 3.60 -11.81 -14.06
C ASN A 164 2.66 -11.88 -12.83
N THR A 165 2.64 -12.99 -12.10
CA THR A 165 1.92 -13.09 -10.82
C THR A 165 2.89 -12.92 -9.66
N PRO A 166 2.88 -11.78 -8.95
CA PRO A 166 3.75 -11.61 -7.80
C PRO A 166 3.18 -12.32 -6.57
N SER A 167 4.05 -12.67 -5.62
CA SER A 167 3.65 -13.15 -4.30
C SER A 167 2.82 -12.11 -3.53
N ASP A 168 1.81 -12.55 -2.79
CA ASP A 168 1.23 -11.75 -1.70
C ASP A 168 2.06 -11.93 -0.43
N LEU A 169 3.02 -11.02 -0.24
CA LEU A 169 3.99 -11.11 0.86
C LEU A 169 3.35 -11.06 2.26
N ARG A 170 2.06 -10.68 2.38
CA ARG A 170 1.33 -10.66 3.66
C ARG A 170 0.97 -12.05 4.18
N HIS A 171 0.97 -13.06 3.32
CA HIS A 171 0.66 -14.44 3.72
C HIS A 171 1.81 -15.12 4.47
N PHE A 172 2.97 -14.48 4.57
CA PHE A 172 4.18 -15.05 5.15
C PHE A 172 4.48 -14.38 6.50
N PRO A 173 4.44 -15.13 7.62
CA PRO A 173 4.41 -14.56 8.97
C PRO A 173 5.73 -13.90 9.38
N SER A 174 6.88 -14.36 8.86
CA SER A 174 8.16 -13.73 9.19
C SER A 174 8.35 -12.39 8.49
N LEU A 175 7.61 -12.12 7.40
CA LEU A 175 7.85 -10.97 6.54
C LEU A 175 7.27 -9.67 7.14
N PRO A 176 7.99 -8.53 7.00
CA PRO A 176 7.50 -7.27 7.52
C PRO A 176 6.23 -6.79 6.79
N LYS A 177 5.21 -6.35 7.53
CA LYS A 177 3.96 -5.82 6.96
C LYS A 177 4.18 -4.66 5.97
N HIS A 178 5.23 -3.86 6.15
CA HIS A 178 5.55 -2.74 5.26
C HIS A 178 6.06 -3.18 3.87
N TRP A 179 6.35 -4.48 3.65
CA TRP A 179 6.63 -5.06 2.33
C TRP A 179 5.35 -5.40 1.56
N ALA A 180 4.16 -5.18 2.13
CA ALA A 180 2.89 -5.33 1.44
C ALA A 180 2.79 -4.50 0.14
N PHE A 181 3.60 -3.46 0.02
CA PHE A 181 3.72 -2.63 -1.17
C PHE A 181 5.18 -2.47 -1.57
N VAL A 182 5.50 -2.84 -2.81
CA VAL A 182 6.82 -2.67 -3.41
C VAL A 182 6.66 -1.89 -4.71
N GLU A 183 7.35 -0.76 -4.85
CA GLU A 183 7.24 0.10 -6.03
C GLU A 183 8.57 0.28 -6.78
N TRP A 184 8.50 0.44 -8.10
CA TRP A 184 9.65 0.73 -8.94
C TRP A 184 9.26 1.57 -10.17
N PRO A 185 10.18 2.42 -10.68
CA PRO A 185 9.95 3.19 -11.89
C PRO A 185 9.92 2.29 -13.13
N CYS A 186 9.15 2.68 -14.15
CA CYS A 186 9.26 2.05 -15.47
C CYS A 186 10.57 2.49 -16.14
N PRO A 187 11.46 1.58 -16.53
CA PRO A 187 12.73 1.94 -17.18
C PRO A 187 12.56 2.71 -18.49
N LEU A 188 11.43 2.50 -19.18
CA LEU A 188 11.16 3.05 -20.50
C LEU A 188 10.31 4.33 -20.49
N ARG A 189 9.66 4.66 -19.35
CA ARG A 189 8.70 5.78 -19.27
C ARG A 189 8.77 6.47 -17.92
N GLN A 190 9.35 7.66 -17.88
CA GLN A 190 9.55 8.44 -16.65
C GLN A 190 8.26 8.80 -15.90
N ASN A 191 7.13 8.93 -16.61
CA ASN A 191 5.82 9.22 -16.01
C ASN A 191 5.08 7.97 -15.51
N THR A 192 5.71 6.79 -15.57
CA THR A 192 5.09 5.52 -15.22
C THR A 192 5.88 4.82 -14.13
N ARG A 193 5.19 4.30 -13.12
CA ARG A 193 5.74 3.40 -12.10
C ARG A 193 4.85 2.18 -11.93
N PHE A 194 5.41 1.13 -11.35
CA PHE A 194 4.70 -0.08 -10.99
C PHE A 194 4.66 -0.23 -9.49
N VAL A 195 3.60 -0.86 -9.00
CA VAL A 195 3.42 -1.18 -7.58
C VAL A 195 2.93 -2.61 -7.47
N SER A 196 3.72 -3.49 -6.86
CA SER A 196 3.29 -4.81 -6.44
C SER A 196 2.60 -4.74 -5.09
N CYS A 197 1.42 -5.35 -4.96
CA CYS A 197 0.71 -5.50 -3.70
C CYS A 197 -0.35 -6.61 -3.81
N HIS A 198 -0.64 -7.32 -2.72
CA HIS A 198 -1.80 -8.23 -2.62
C HIS A 198 -1.90 -9.23 -3.79
N GLY A 199 -0.76 -9.80 -4.20
CA GLY A 199 -0.67 -10.74 -5.32
C GLY A 199 -1.09 -10.15 -6.67
N ARG A 200 -0.73 -8.89 -6.95
CA ARG A 200 -0.90 -8.25 -8.27
C ARG A 200 0.13 -7.13 -8.50
N VAL A 201 0.23 -6.69 -9.75
CA VAL A 201 0.95 -5.47 -10.13
C VAL A 201 -0.03 -4.42 -10.63
N MET A 202 0.06 -3.22 -10.06
CA MET A 202 -0.60 -2.02 -10.57
C MET A 202 0.38 -1.20 -11.41
N ARG A 203 -0.08 -0.66 -12.54
CA ARG A 203 0.67 0.32 -13.33
C ARG A 203 0.10 1.70 -13.11
N VAL A 204 0.88 2.59 -12.52
CA VAL A 204 0.50 3.99 -12.23
C VAL A 204 1.16 4.88 -13.27
N ARG A 205 0.36 5.48 -14.15
CA ARG A 205 0.81 6.42 -15.19
C ARG A 205 0.28 7.81 -14.89
N ARG A 206 1.19 8.74 -14.61
CA ARG A 206 0.86 10.15 -14.42
C ARG A 206 0.52 10.78 -15.78
N VAL A 207 -0.68 11.36 -15.86
CA VAL A 207 -1.22 11.99 -17.06
C VAL A 207 -1.11 13.51 -16.99
N SER A 208 -1.25 14.08 -15.80
CA SER A 208 -0.97 15.49 -15.54
C SER A 208 -0.19 15.65 -14.24
N GLN A 209 0.70 16.63 -14.20
CA GLN A 209 1.39 17.04 -12.97
C GLN A 209 0.59 18.09 -12.19
N ARG A 210 -0.14 18.97 -12.89
CA ARG A 210 -0.94 20.06 -12.31
C ARG A 210 -2.30 20.12 -13.03
N PRO A 211 -3.39 19.64 -12.42
CA PRO A 211 -3.43 18.92 -11.15
C PRO A 211 -2.76 17.56 -11.32
N ASN A 212 -2.32 16.97 -10.21
CA ASN A 212 -1.71 15.65 -10.26
C ASN A 212 -2.80 14.60 -10.52
N VAL A 213 -2.85 14.08 -11.75
CA VAL A 213 -3.82 13.08 -12.21
C VAL A 213 -3.07 11.87 -12.74
N SER A 214 -3.45 10.69 -12.27
CA SER A 214 -2.85 9.41 -12.66
C SER A 214 -3.93 8.40 -13.03
N VAL A 215 -3.63 7.59 -14.05
CA VAL A 215 -4.38 6.36 -14.34
C VAL A 215 -3.67 5.21 -13.65
N VAL A 216 -4.43 4.41 -12.91
CA VAL A 216 -3.95 3.24 -12.18
C VAL A 216 -4.56 2.00 -12.81
N SER A 217 -3.80 1.32 -13.67
CA SER A 217 -4.26 0.07 -14.27
C SER A 217 -4.07 -1.11 -13.34
N GLY A 218 -5.06 -2.01 -13.31
CA GLY A 218 -5.05 -3.21 -12.44
C GLY A 218 -5.32 -2.91 -10.96
N PHE A 219 -6.03 -1.81 -10.67
CA PHE A 219 -6.34 -1.40 -9.30
C PHE A 219 -7.24 -2.40 -8.58
N LEU A 220 -8.25 -2.97 -9.24
CA LEU A 220 -9.10 -4.05 -8.76
C LEU A 220 -9.00 -5.26 -9.70
N LYS A 221 -9.01 -6.47 -9.12
CA LYS A 221 -9.15 -7.71 -9.90
C LYS A 221 -10.62 -7.90 -10.31
N PRO A 222 -10.91 -8.69 -11.37
CA PRO A 222 -12.29 -8.92 -11.81
C PRO A 222 -13.21 -9.48 -10.71
N ASP A 223 -12.72 -10.45 -9.93
CA ASP A 223 -13.43 -11.04 -8.80
C ASP A 223 -13.75 -10.01 -7.70
N GLU A 224 -12.81 -9.12 -7.37
CA GLU A 224 -13.03 -8.01 -6.44
C GLU A 224 -14.12 -7.05 -6.95
N THR A 225 -14.07 -6.68 -8.24
CA THR A 225 -15.08 -5.78 -8.80
C THR A 225 -16.47 -6.41 -8.75
N ASP A 226 -16.59 -7.70 -9.08
CA ASP A 226 -17.87 -8.41 -9.08
C ASP A 226 -18.40 -8.61 -7.65
N ALA A 227 -17.51 -8.87 -6.68
CA ALA A 227 -17.88 -8.96 -5.27
C ALA A 227 -18.45 -7.63 -4.75
N ILE A 228 -17.78 -6.50 -5.04
CA ILE A 228 -18.25 -5.18 -4.61
C ILE A 228 -19.61 -4.86 -5.23
N VAL A 229 -19.81 -5.14 -6.53
CA VAL A 229 -21.10 -4.92 -7.20
C VAL A 229 -22.21 -5.78 -6.58
N ARG A 230 -21.95 -7.06 -6.31
CA ARG A 230 -22.93 -7.95 -5.66
C ARG A 230 -23.33 -7.46 -4.28
N THR A 231 -22.39 -6.99 -3.47
CA THR A 231 -22.67 -6.43 -2.14
C THR A 231 -23.44 -5.11 -2.22
N ALA A 232 -23.11 -4.25 -3.18
CA ALA A 232 -23.70 -2.92 -3.30
C ALA A 232 -25.11 -2.91 -3.91
N ALA A 233 -25.41 -3.84 -4.82
CA ALA A 233 -26.62 -3.80 -5.64
C ALA A 233 -27.95 -3.75 -4.85
N PRO A 234 -28.14 -4.52 -3.76
CA PRO A 234 -29.39 -4.48 -2.99
C PRO A 234 -29.65 -3.14 -2.30
N ASP A 235 -28.59 -2.41 -1.94
CA ASP A 235 -28.67 -1.19 -1.14
C ASP A 235 -28.67 0.10 -1.99
N LEU A 236 -28.60 -0.04 -3.33
CA LEU A 236 -28.62 1.12 -4.23
C LEU A 236 -29.94 1.88 -4.11
N HIS A 237 -29.83 3.19 -3.92
CA HIS A 237 -30.97 4.11 -3.99
C HIS A 237 -30.65 5.29 -4.93
N PRO A 238 -31.68 6.00 -5.44
CA PRO A 238 -31.46 7.21 -6.23
C PRO A 238 -30.62 8.24 -5.47
N SER A 239 -29.83 9.01 -6.20
CA SER A 239 -29.10 10.14 -5.62
C SER A 239 -30.04 11.26 -5.21
N LEU A 240 -30.21 11.44 -3.90
CA LEU A 240 -31.00 12.51 -3.32
C LEU A 240 -30.13 13.72 -2.94
N VAL A 241 -30.70 14.92 -3.02
CA VAL A 241 -30.16 16.15 -2.41
C VAL A 241 -31.17 16.67 -1.40
N VAL A 242 -30.71 16.97 -0.19
CA VAL A 242 -31.52 17.68 0.82
C VAL A 242 -31.34 19.17 0.57
N ARG A 243 -32.40 19.85 0.12
CA ARG A 243 -32.43 21.32 0.11
C ARG A 243 -32.37 21.77 1.57
N HIS A 244 -31.34 22.52 1.93
CA HIS A 244 -31.35 23.26 3.19
C HIS A 244 -31.98 24.61 2.86
N ASP A 245 -33.26 24.78 3.17
CA ASP A 245 -33.85 26.12 3.17
C ASP A 245 -33.20 26.91 4.30
N VAL A 246 -32.74 28.11 3.97
CA VAL A 246 -31.89 28.99 4.80
C VAL A 246 -32.63 29.55 6.04
N LYS A 247 -33.81 29.02 6.39
CA LYS A 247 -34.62 29.51 7.52
C LYS A 247 -34.31 28.86 8.87
N ASP A 248 -33.71 27.67 8.90
CA ASP A 248 -33.58 26.91 10.15
C ASP A 248 -32.27 27.16 10.94
N VAL A 249 -31.40 28.05 10.48
CA VAL A 249 -30.14 28.38 11.20
C VAL A 249 -30.30 29.60 12.11
N LEU A 250 -31.37 30.39 11.98
CA LEU A 250 -31.54 31.63 12.74
C LEU A 250 -32.37 31.48 14.04
N LEU A 251 -32.83 30.27 14.38
CA LEU A 251 -33.62 30.03 15.60
C LEU A 251 -32.88 29.28 16.70
N SER A 252 -31.66 28.78 16.45
CA SER A 252 -30.82 28.14 17.49
C SER A 252 -29.92 29.13 18.23
N ASP A 253 -29.60 30.27 17.62
CA ASP A 253 -28.53 31.16 18.12
C ASP A 253 -29.05 32.33 18.98
N ALA A 254 -30.35 32.36 19.28
CA ALA A 254 -31.00 33.41 20.06
C ALA A 254 -31.34 33.01 21.52
N LYS A 255 -30.89 31.84 21.99
CA LYS A 255 -31.17 31.37 23.36
C LYS A 255 -29.98 31.38 24.33
N ASP A 256 -28.76 31.66 23.86
CA ASP A 256 -27.54 31.60 24.69
C ASP A 256 -26.89 32.98 24.90
N ALA A 257 -27.66 34.07 24.83
CA ALA A 257 -27.14 35.44 24.90
C ALA A 257 -27.82 36.34 25.97
N GLU A 258 -28.38 35.75 27.02
CA GLU A 258 -28.72 36.47 28.26
C GLU A 258 -28.17 35.65 29.43
N ASP A 259 -27.09 36.18 30.06
CA ASP A 259 -26.58 35.90 31.41
C ASP A 259 -25.04 35.92 31.40
N ALA A 260 -24.48 37.13 31.32
CA ALA A 260 -23.07 37.38 31.64
C ALA A 260 -22.94 38.78 32.27
N GLU A 261 -23.19 38.87 33.58
CA GLU A 261 -22.63 39.95 34.40
C GLU A 261 -21.83 39.38 35.58
N ASP A 262 -20.62 39.93 35.68
CA ASP A 262 -19.77 40.15 36.85
C ASP A 262 -18.91 39.01 37.43
N GLU A 263 -17.59 39.21 37.33
CA GLU A 263 -16.56 38.46 38.06
C GLU A 263 -16.12 39.22 39.33
N GLY A 264 -15.98 38.49 40.44
CA GLY A 264 -15.21 38.91 41.61
C GLY A 264 -14.85 37.72 42.52
N PRO A 265 -13.61 37.58 43.03
CA PRO A 265 -13.04 36.27 43.35
C PRO A 265 -12.94 35.98 44.86
N SER A 266 -13.03 34.71 45.29
CA SER A 266 -12.16 34.17 46.38
C SER A 266 -12.31 32.65 46.65
N SER A 267 -11.15 32.05 46.93
CA SER A 267 -10.83 30.97 47.89
C SER A 267 -11.51 29.59 47.83
N THR A 268 -10.67 28.60 47.51
CA THR A 268 -10.46 27.28 48.15
C THR A 268 -11.61 26.59 48.88
N ARG A 269 -11.96 25.37 48.44
CA ARG A 269 -11.86 24.11 49.22
C ARG A 269 -12.31 22.87 48.43
N ASP A 270 -11.53 21.80 48.59
CA ASP A 270 -11.88 20.41 48.28
C ASP A 270 -13.13 19.95 49.03
N VAL A 271 -14.07 19.26 48.36
CA VAL A 271 -14.82 18.14 48.96
C VAL A 271 -15.17 17.09 47.89
N HIS A 272 -15.05 15.85 48.33
CA HIS A 272 -15.22 14.56 47.68
C HIS A 272 -16.65 14.26 47.18
N LEU A 273 -16.71 13.30 46.25
CA LEU A 273 -17.84 12.65 45.60
C LEU A 273 -19.03 12.29 46.50
N ASP A 274 -20.26 12.43 45.98
CA ASP A 274 -21.27 11.36 46.12
C ASP A 274 -22.34 11.38 45.02
N GLY A 275 -22.80 10.18 44.67
CA GLY A 275 -23.46 9.88 43.40
C GLY A 275 -24.93 10.25 43.28
N VAL A 276 -25.35 10.49 42.04
CA VAL A 276 -26.74 10.30 41.59
C VAL A 276 -26.72 9.72 40.17
N ARG A 277 -27.04 8.43 40.05
CA ARG A 277 -27.47 7.82 38.79
C ARG A 277 -28.79 8.48 38.40
N ARG A 278 -28.81 9.25 37.30
CA ARG A 278 -30.05 9.68 36.64
C ARG A 278 -30.23 8.89 35.36
N GLU A 279 -31.40 8.27 35.29
CA GLU A 279 -31.88 7.37 34.25
C GLU A 279 -31.81 8.01 32.86
N LEU A 280 -31.32 7.23 31.89
CA LEU A 280 -31.35 7.54 30.46
C LEU A 280 -32.82 7.56 30.01
N ARG A 281 -33.36 8.75 29.74
CA ARG A 281 -34.57 8.89 28.93
C ARG A 281 -34.19 8.66 27.46
N ASP A 282 -34.84 7.67 26.84
CA ASP A 282 -34.81 7.46 25.39
C ASP A 282 -35.29 8.74 24.67
N GLU A 283 -34.38 9.39 23.93
CA GLU A 283 -34.77 10.42 22.98
C GLU A 283 -35.38 9.79 21.71
N PRO A 284 -36.48 10.33 21.17
CA PRO A 284 -37.11 9.78 19.99
C PRO A 284 -36.24 10.04 18.75
N LYS A 285 -35.98 8.97 17.99
CA LYS A 285 -35.29 9.01 16.68
C LYS A 285 -35.96 10.04 15.76
N THR A 286 -35.23 11.10 15.42
CA THR A 286 -35.66 12.13 14.49
C THR A 286 -35.97 11.53 13.10
N LYS A 287 -37.17 11.79 12.59
CA LYS A 287 -37.61 11.38 11.24
C LYS A 287 -36.73 12.04 10.18
N LYS A 288 -36.09 11.25 9.31
CA LYS A 288 -35.35 11.75 8.14
C LYS A 288 -36.31 12.44 7.16
N THR A 289 -36.03 13.70 6.82
CA THR A 289 -36.72 14.47 5.79
C THR A 289 -36.51 13.80 4.41
N PRO A 290 -37.56 13.59 3.57
CA PRO A 290 -37.39 12.98 2.26
C PRO A 290 -36.59 13.91 1.33
N GLY A 291 -35.45 13.44 0.81
CA GLY A 291 -34.66 14.22 -0.16
C GLY A 291 -35.26 14.16 -1.57
N GLU A 292 -35.02 15.19 -2.39
CA GLU A 292 -35.42 15.24 -3.80
C GLU A 292 -34.36 14.61 -4.71
N ILE A 293 -34.77 14.01 -5.83
CA ILE A 293 -33.85 13.48 -6.85
C ILE A 293 -33.04 14.63 -7.45
N SER A 294 -31.71 14.50 -7.45
CA SER A 294 -30.83 15.55 -7.97
C SER A 294 -30.91 15.66 -9.50
N ALA A 295 -31.26 16.85 -10.02
CA ALA A 295 -31.13 17.16 -11.45
C ALA A 295 -29.65 17.14 -11.92
N GLY A 296 -28.69 17.34 -11.00
CA GLY A 296 -27.26 17.40 -11.31
C GLY A 296 -26.50 16.09 -11.15
N ARG A 297 -27.04 15.14 -10.40
CA ARG A 297 -26.51 13.77 -10.23
C ARG A 297 -27.65 12.77 -10.35
N THR A 298 -27.82 12.21 -11.54
CA THR A 298 -28.95 11.32 -11.84
C THR A 298 -28.62 9.83 -11.62
N SER A 299 -27.52 9.55 -10.92
CA SER A 299 -27.05 8.20 -10.62
C SER A 299 -27.75 7.57 -9.42
N TRP A 300 -27.55 6.27 -9.26
CA TRP A 300 -27.85 5.54 -8.03
C TRP A 300 -26.58 5.41 -7.20
N ASN A 301 -26.69 5.39 -5.87
CA ASN A 301 -25.54 5.19 -4.99
C ASN A 301 -25.91 4.45 -3.71
N CYS A 302 -24.90 3.87 -3.07
CA CYS A 302 -24.96 3.35 -1.72
C CYS A 302 -23.55 3.41 -1.09
N ARG A 303 -23.47 3.21 0.23
CA ARG A 303 -22.19 2.99 0.91
C ARG A 303 -21.94 1.50 1.03
N VAL A 304 -20.68 1.10 0.95
CA VAL A 304 -20.27 -0.29 1.17
C VAL A 304 -19.32 -0.35 2.36
N SER A 305 -19.47 -1.37 3.20
CA SER A 305 -18.65 -1.53 4.41
C SER A 305 -17.16 -1.59 4.09
N ALA A 306 -16.36 -0.86 4.87
CA ALA A 306 -14.91 -0.93 4.83
C ALA A 306 -14.35 -2.30 5.26
N THR A 307 -15.14 -3.12 5.97
CA THR A 307 -14.77 -4.47 6.37
C THR A 307 -14.87 -5.49 5.23
N HIS A 308 -15.58 -5.19 4.15
CA HIS A 308 -15.65 -6.07 2.98
C HIS A 308 -14.23 -6.28 2.41
N PRO A 309 -13.73 -7.52 2.23
CA PRO A 309 -12.32 -7.78 1.89
C PRO A 309 -11.81 -7.03 0.66
N ALA A 310 -12.61 -6.98 -0.42
CA ALA A 310 -12.24 -6.24 -1.63
C ALA A 310 -12.23 -4.72 -1.42
N VAL A 311 -13.13 -4.18 -0.58
CA VAL A 311 -13.18 -2.74 -0.28
C VAL A 311 -12.02 -2.36 0.63
N ARG A 312 -11.74 -3.17 1.66
CA ARG A 312 -10.57 -3.02 2.52
C ARG A 312 -9.27 -3.00 1.71
N GLY A 313 -9.13 -3.94 0.77
CA GLY A 313 -8.00 -3.98 -0.15
C GLY A 313 -7.91 -2.73 -1.04
N ALA A 314 -9.03 -2.24 -1.55
CA ALA A 314 -9.09 -1.01 -2.35
C ALA A 314 -8.68 0.23 -1.53
N ILE A 315 -9.17 0.36 -0.29
CA ILE A 315 -8.81 1.44 0.64
C ILE A 315 -7.30 1.41 0.93
N GLN A 316 -6.73 0.23 1.22
CA GLN A 316 -5.29 0.09 1.46
C GLN A 316 -4.46 0.54 0.25
N ARG A 317 -4.87 0.16 -0.96
CA ARG A 317 -4.20 0.57 -2.20
C ARG A 317 -4.35 2.07 -2.45
N ALA A 318 -5.54 2.63 -2.29
CA ALA A 318 -5.79 4.07 -2.42
C ALA A 318 -4.91 4.86 -1.43
N ALA A 319 -4.92 4.47 -0.15
CA ALA A 319 -4.14 5.12 0.90
C ALA A 319 -2.63 5.10 0.59
N TYR A 320 -2.09 3.95 0.17
CA TYR A 320 -0.69 3.84 -0.24
C TYR A 320 -0.36 4.76 -1.43
N LEU A 321 -1.22 4.82 -2.45
CA LEU A 321 -1.00 5.67 -3.63
C LEU A 321 -1.11 7.16 -3.31
N SER A 322 -1.96 7.53 -2.35
CA SER A 322 -2.15 8.90 -1.87
C SER A 322 -1.20 9.29 -0.72
N LYS A 323 -0.31 8.38 -0.31
CA LYS A 323 0.70 8.61 0.74
C LYS A 323 0.11 8.99 2.11
N VAL A 324 -1.03 8.38 2.45
CA VAL A 324 -1.72 8.51 3.75
C VAL A 324 -2.04 7.14 4.35
N PHE A 325 -2.54 7.10 5.58
CA PHE A 325 -3.01 5.86 6.20
C PHE A 325 -4.45 5.50 5.78
N PRO A 326 -4.83 4.22 5.80
CA PRO A 326 -6.21 3.79 5.53
C PRO A 326 -7.27 4.50 6.37
N SER A 327 -6.94 4.91 7.60
CA SER A 327 -7.82 5.65 8.50
C SER A 327 -8.23 7.04 7.99
N HIS A 328 -7.59 7.54 6.93
CA HIS A 328 -7.97 8.79 6.26
C HIS A 328 -9.10 8.60 5.25
N ALA A 329 -9.52 7.36 4.95
CA ALA A 329 -10.60 7.13 4.00
C ALA A 329 -11.96 7.55 4.58
N GLU A 330 -12.80 8.17 3.76
CA GLU A 330 -14.24 8.21 3.99
C GLU A 330 -14.87 6.83 3.72
N PRO A 331 -16.07 6.56 4.25
CA PRO A 331 -16.83 5.37 3.89
C PRO A 331 -16.95 5.25 2.36
N ALA A 332 -16.57 4.09 1.84
CA ALA A 332 -16.52 3.85 0.40
C ALA A 332 -17.93 3.94 -0.21
N GLN A 333 -18.05 4.59 -1.37
CA GLN A 333 -19.33 4.81 -2.04
C GLN A 333 -19.34 4.14 -3.41
N VAL A 334 -20.33 3.29 -3.65
CA VAL A 334 -20.60 2.75 -4.99
C VAL A 334 -21.62 3.64 -5.68
N VAL A 335 -21.40 3.87 -6.98
CA VAL A 335 -22.30 4.61 -7.87
C VAL A 335 -22.62 3.78 -9.11
N ARG A 336 -23.86 3.87 -9.58
CA ARG A 336 -24.36 3.23 -10.81
C ARG A 336 -25.03 4.26 -11.73
N TYR A 337 -24.71 4.20 -13.01
CA TYR A 337 -25.31 5.00 -14.07
C TYR A 337 -25.93 4.11 -15.14
N LEU A 338 -27.22 4.30 -15.39
CA LEU A 338 -27.98 3.77 -16.52
C LEU A 338 -27.85 4.69 -17.76
N PRO A 339 -28.26 4.24 -18.96
CA PRO A 339 -28.30 5.09 -20.14
C PRO A 339 -29.01 6.43 -19.89
N GLY A 340 -28.40 7.52 -20.34
CA GLY A 340 -28.84 8.90 -20.12
C GLY A 340 -28.42 9.52 -18.77
N GLN A 341 -28.07 8.71 -17.76
CA GLN A 341 -27.64 9.22 -16.45
C GLN A 341 -26.22 9.79 -16.50
N LYS A 342 -25.98 10.83 -15.70
CA LYS A 342 -24.73 11.61 -15.68
C LYS A 342 -24.46 12.22 -14.31
N TYR A 343 -23.27 12.79 -14.16
CA TYR A 343 -22.94 13.69 -13.06
C TYR A 343 -22.36 14.98 -13.66
N ASN A 344 -23.04 16.10 -13.43
CA ASN A 344 -22.59 17.43 -13.81
C ASN A 344 -21.19 17.77 -13.28
N LYS A 345 -20.58 18.77 -13.90
CA LYS A 345 -19.26 19.29 -13.53
C LYS A 345 -19.25 19.70 -12.05
N HIS A 346 -18.29 19.19 -11.30
CA HIS A 346 -18.13 19.47 -9.88
C HIS A 346 -16.67 19.31 -9.45
N HIS A 347 -16.43 19.68 -8.19
CA HIS A 347 -15.20 19.39 -7.47
C HIS A 347 -15.51 18.44 -6.33
N ASP A 348 -14.51 17.63 -5.97
CA ASP A 348 -14.63 16.78 -4.79
C ASP A 348 -14.19 17.49 -3.52
N TYR A 349 -13.32 18.51 -3.62
CA TYR A 349 -13.01 19.34 -2.47
C TYR A 349 -14.26 20.06 -1.95
N PHE A 350 -14.19 20.46 -0.69
CA PHE A 350 -15.18 21.31 -0.07
C PHE A 350 -14.73 22.74 -0.22
N ASP A 351 -15.58 23.54 -0.85
CA ASP A 351 -15.34 24.96 -1.07
C ASP A 351 -15.29 25.70 0.27
N ARG A 352 -14.15 26.33 0.59
CA ARG A 352 -13.96 27.16 1.79
C ARG A 352 -14.96 28.30 1.92
N ALA A 353 -15.46 28.83 0.80
CA ALA A 353 -16.44 29.91 0.81
C ALA A 353 -17.87 29.42 1.13
N ALA A 354 -18.13 28.12 1.06
CA ALA A 354 -19.46 27.58 1.31
C ALA A 354 -19.77 27.55 2.82
N PRO A 355 -20.99 27.93 3.27
CA PRO A 355 -21.38 27.87 4.69
C PRO A 355 -21.22 26.48 5.31
N SER A 356 -21.38 25.43 4.50
CA SER A 356 -21.21 24.03 4.93
C SER A 356 -19.76 23.59 5.15
N PHE A 357 -18.75 24.43 4.85
CA PHE A 357 -17.35 24.04 4.86
C PHE A 357 -16.90 23.51 6.22
N TYR A 358 -17.16 24.26 7.30
CA TYR A 358 -16.74 23.87 8.64
C TYR A 358 -17.38 22.54 9.05
N ALA A 359 -18.69 22.39 8.88
CA ALA A 359 -19.40 21.15 9.21
C ALA A 359 -18.84 19.93 8.44
N LYS A 360 -18.50 20.11 7.17
CA LYS A 360 -17.95 19.04 6.32
C LYS A 360 -16.48 18.72 6.61
N THR A 361 -15.70 19.67 7.11
CA THR A 361 -14.25 19.50 7.36
C THR A 361 -13.90 19.24 8.82
N LYS A 362 -14.83 19.46 9.76
CA LYS A 362 -14.67 19.20 11.20
C LYS A 362 -14.07 17.81 11.45
N ASN A 363 -14.57 16.80 10.75
CA ASN A 363 -14.07 15.43 10.79
C ASN A 363 -13.23 15.14 9.53
N GLY A 364 -11.92 14.96 9.71
CA GLY A 364 -10.98 14.59 8.65
C GLY A 364 -10.37 15.74 7.84
N GLY A 365 -10.82 17.00 7.97
CA GLY A 365 -10.26 18.12 7.18
C GLY A 365 -10.76 18.11 5.73
N GLN A 366 -9.95 18.52 4.77
CA GLN A 366 -10.32 18.47 3.36
C GLN A 366 -10.16 17.03 2.77
N ARG A 367 -10.79 16.76 1.61
CA ARG A 367 -10.51 15.60 0.75
C ARG A 367 -9.23 15.86 -0.05
N LEU A 368 -8.12 15.31 0.43
CA LEU A 368 -6.81 15.43 -0.22
C LEU A 368 -6.79 14.80 -1.63
N THR A 369 -7.30 13.58 -1.74
CA THR A 369 -7.31 12.83 -3.02
C THR A 369 -8.63 12.13 -3.25
N THR A 370 -8.94 11.91 -4.52
CA THR A 370 -10.00 11.01 -4.95
C THR A 370 -9.41 9.86 -5.75
N VAL A 371 -9.84 8.64 -5.41
CA VAL A 371 -9.67 7.46 -6.25
C VAL A 371 -11.03 7.00 -6.74
N LEU A 372 -11.24 7.01 -8.06
CA LEU A 372 -12.43 6.52 -8.74
C LEU A 372 -12.07 5.21 -9.45
N ALA A 373 -12.49 4.08 -8.89
CA ALA A 373 -12.24 2.76 -9.47
C ALA A 373 -13.46 2.25 -10.24
N TYR A 374 -13.30 1.79 -11.47
CA TYR A 374 -14.41 1.30 -12.29
C TYR A 374 -14.69 -0.18 -11.99
N LEU A 375 -15.94 -0.47 -11.61
CA LEU A 375 -16.40 -1.80 -11.26
C LEU A 375 -17.05 -2.51 -12.45
N ARG A 376 -17.68 -1.75 -13.35
CA ARG A 376 -18.27 -2.23 -14.61
C ARG A 376 -18.13 -1.16 -15.69
N GLU A 377 -17.70 -1.57 -16.87
CA GLU A 377 -17.62 -0.73 -18.06
C GLU A 377 -18.99 -0.66 -18.74
N PRO A 378 -19.47 0.54 -19.14
CA PRO A 378 -20.59 0.65 -20.04
C PRO A 378 -20.18 0.24 -21.46
N ASP A 379 -21.13 -0.21 -22.28
CA ASP A 379 -20.89 -0.53 -23.69
C ASP A 379 -20.51 0.73 -24.49
N ARG A 380 -21.05 1.89 -24.11
CA ARG A 380 -20.75 3.18 -24.74
C ARG A 380 -21.02 4.36 -23.81
N GLY A 381 -20.19 5.39 -23.88
CA GLY A 381 -20.31 6.62 -23.09
C GLY A 381 -19.77 6.47 -21.66
N GLY A 382 -20.22 7.32 -20.74
CA GLY A 382 -19.83 7.23 -19.33
C GLY A 382 -18.41 7.69 -19.01
N ARG A 383 -17.75 8.41 -19.91
CA ARG A 383 -16.40 8.97 -19.73
C ARG A 383 -16.32 9.83 -18.47
N THR A 384 -15.20 9.76 -17.75
CA THR A 384 -14.89 10.73 -16.70
C THR A 384 -14.05 11.85 -17.32
N SER A 385 -14.63 13.03 -17.49
CA SER A 385 -14.00 14.17 -18.16
C SER A 385 -13.40 15.15 -17.15
N PHE A 386 -12.27 15.75 -17.52
CA PHE A 386 -11.63 16.87 -16.82
C PHE A 386 -11.58 18.06 -17.78
N PRO A 387 -12.65 18.87 -17.88
CA PRO A 387 -12.78 19.88 -18.93
C PRO A 387 -11.67 20.92 -18.94
N ARG A 388 -11.16 21.32 -17.76
CA ARG A 388 -10.08 22.31 -17.67
C ARG A 388 -8.71 21.76 -18.10
N LEU A 389 -8.57 20.44 -18.17
CA LEU A 389 -7.39 19.76 -18.69
C LEU A 389 -7.55 19.31 -20.15
N ASN A 390 -8.70 19.59 -20.75
CA ASN A 390 -9.06 19.12 -22.08
C ASN A 390 -8.77 17.61 -22.27
N THR A 391 -9.08 16.83 -21.24
CA THR A 391 -8.83 15.39 -21.23
C THR A 391 -10.01 14.64 -20.59
N GLY A 392 -10.04 13.33 -20.78
CA GLY A 392 -11.00 12.46 -20.13
C GLY A 392 -10.60 11.01 -20.31
N PHE A 393 -11.25 10.16 -19.53
CA PHE A 393 -10.87 8.75 -19.41
C PHE A 393 -12.12 7.90 -19.51
N ASP A 394 -12.13 7.00 -20.49
CA ASP A 394 -13.20 6.04 -20.64
C ASP A 394 -13.11 4.99 -19.52
N PRO A 395 -14.24 4.56 -18.95
CA PRO A 395 -14.24 3.56 -17.88
C PRO A 395 -13.59 2.27 -18.37
N LYS A 396 -12.70 1.72 -17.55
CA LYS A 396 -12.14 0.38 -17.74
C LYS A 396 -12.22 -0.40 -16.43
N LYS A 397 -12.95 -1.50 -16.40
CA LYS A 397 -13.21 -2.39 -15.27
C LYS A 397 -11.88 -2.79 -14.67
N GLY A 398 -11.77 -2.61 -13.36
CA GLY A 398 -10.55 -2.87 -12.61
C GLY A 398 -9.56 -1.71 -12.59
N ASP A 399 -9.58 -0.79 -13.56
CA ASP A 399 -8.73 0.40 -13.55
C ASP A 399 -9.34 1.49 -12.65
N ALA A 400 -8.48 2.40 -12.19
CA ALA A 400 -8.89 3.55 -11.41
C ALA A 400 -8.24 4.84 -11.91
N LEU A 401 -8.89 5.96 -11.62
CA LEU A 401 -8.30 7.29 -11.67
C LEU A 401 -7.93 7.71 -10.26
N LEU A 402 -6.77 8.34 -10.12
CA LEU A 402 -6.32 9.00 -8.89
C LEU A 402 -6.02 10.46 -9.22
N TRP A 403 -6.59 11.39 -8.47
CA TRP A 403 -6.20 12.79 -8.54
C TRP A 403 -6.14 13.46 -7.17
N TRP A 404 -5.33 14.50 -7.09
CA TRP A 404 -5.19 15.36 -5.91
C TRP A 404 -6.15 16.53 -6.06
N ASN A 405 -7.04 16.74 -5.09
CA ASN A 405 -8.02 17.82 -5.11
C ASN A 405 -7.44 19.15 -4.64
N LEU A 406 -6.27 19.10 -4.00
CA LEU A 406 -5.55 20.26 -3.50
C LEU A 406 -4.22 20.42 -4.23
N THR A 407 -3.79 21.68 -4.35
CA THR A 407 -2.44 22.04 -4.78
C THR A 407 -1.41 21.70 -3.69
N GLU A 408 -0.11 21.75 -4.02
CA GLU A 408 0.98 21.44 -3.08
C GLU A 408 0.99 22.37 -1.85
N ASP A 409 0.49 23.60 -1.99
CA ASP A 409 0.30 24.57 -0.91
C ASP A 409 -1.06 24.43 -0.18
N GLY A 410 -1.81 23.37 -0.46
CA GLY A 410 -3.04 23.00 0.27
C GLY A 410 -4.27 23.83 -0.09
N ARG A 411 -4.27 24.53 -1.23
CA ARG A 411 -5.45 25.25 -1.75
C ARG A 411 -6.28 24.34 -2.65
N GLU A 412 -7.57 24.65 -2.79
CA GLU A 412 -8.46 23.92 -3.69
C GLU A 412 -7.98 24.03 -5.15
N ASP A 413 -7.71 22.89 -5.78
CA ASP A 413 -7.21 22.87 -7.16
C ASP A 413 -8.40 22.91 -8.13
N VAL A 414 -8.72 24.10 -8.59
CA VAL A 414 -9.81 24.35 -9.55
C VAL A 414 -9.62 23.64 -10.89
N MET A 415 -8.42 23.15 -11.22
CA MET A 415 -8.18 22.38 -12.45
C MET A 415 -8.72 20.94 -12.37
N THR A 416 -9.10 20.49 -11.17
CA THR A 416 -9.70 19.17 -10.91
C THR A 416 -11.19 19.11 -11.22
N LEU A 417 -11.76 20.18 -11.78
CA LEU A 417 -13.16 20.20 -12.23
C LEU A 417 -13.40 18.99 -13.13
N HIS A 418 -14.34 18.13 -12.76
CA HIS A 418 -14.59 16.89 -13.47
C HIS A 418 -16.08 16.55 -13.54
N ALA A 419 -16.44 15.68 -14.47
CA ALA A 419 -17.82 15.23 -14.68
C ALA A 419 -17.86 13.77 -15.11
N GLY A 420 -18.97 13.10 -14.77
CA GLY A 420 -19.35 11.83 -15.39
C GLY A 420 -20.23 12.12 -16.60
N GLU A 421 -19.71 11.92 -17.80
CA GLU A 421 -20.47 12.06 -19.04
C GLU A 421 -21.61 11.03 -19.11
N PRO A 422 -22.67 11.30 -19.89
CA PRO A 422 -23.80 10.38 -20.01
C PRO A 422 -23.38 8.98 -20.45
N VAL A 423 -23.92 7.95 -19.80
CA VAL A 423 -23.88 6.58 -20.34
C VAL A 423 -24.80 6.53 -21.55
N LEU A 424 -24.33 5.97 -22.66
CA LEU A 424 -25.09 5.87 -23.92
C LEU A 424 -25.63 4.45 -24.16
N ALA A 425 -24.95 3.42 -23.67
CA ALA A 425 -25.37 2.02 -23.71
C ALA A 425 -24.71 1.23 -22.57
N GLY A 426 -25.38 0.18 -22.09
CA GLY A 426 -24.94 -0.62 -20.94
C GLY A 426 -25.08 0.12 -19.61
N GLU A 427 -24.29 -0.29 -18.61
CA GLU A 427 -24.27 0.33 -17.28
C GLU A 427 -22.85 0.63 -16.82
N LYS A 428 -22.63 1.83 -16.26
CA LYS A 428 -21.38 2.18 -15.58
C LYS A 428 -21.52 1.99 -14.08
N TRP A 429 -20.61 1.23 -13.48
CA TRP A 429 -20.47 1.13 -12.03
C TRP A 429 -19.09 1.60 -11.60
N ALA A 430 -19.00 2.35 -10.50
CA ALA A 430 -17.73 2.82 -9.97
C ALA A 430 -17.74 2.89 -8.43
N LEU A 431 -16.56 2.83 -7.85
CA LEU A 431 -16.27 2.97 -6.43
C LEU A 431 -15.50 4.27 -6.20
N ASN A 432 -16.09 5.18 -5.43
CA ASN A 432 -15.45 6.39 -4.93
C ASN A 432 -14.76 6.10 -3.60
N LEU A 433 -13.47 6.43 -3.54
CA LEU A 433 -12.66 6.43 -2.34
C LEU A 433 -12.08 7.84 -2.17
N TRP A 434 -12.58 8.57 -1.17
CA TRP A 434 -12.07 9.90 -0.82
C TRP A 434 -11.19 9.81 0.40
N LEU A 435 -9.98 10.35 0.30
CA LEU A 435 -8.98 10.30 1.35
C LEU A 435 -8.74 11.70 1.89
N ARG A 436 -8.76 11.81 3.21
CA ARG A 436 -8.83 13.05 3.97
C ARG A 436 -7.46 13.52 4.43
N GLU A 437 -7.34 14.80 4.79
CA GLU A 437 -6.11 15.35 5.38
C GLU A 437 -5.78 14.71 6.74
N ARG A 438 -6.81 14.40 7.52
CA ARG A 438 -6.71 13.82 8.86
C ARG A 438 -7.51 12.52 8.95
N PRO A 439 -7.16 11.60 9.88
CA PRO A 439 -7.94 10.40 10.14
C PRO A 439 -9.41 10.72 10.44
N ASN A 440 -10.30 9.87 9.95
CA ASN A 440 -11.73 9.98 10.22
C ASN A 440 -12.02 9.45 11.63
N ARG A 441 -12.25 10.36 12.59
CA ARG A 441 -12.41 10.02 14.02
C ARG A 441 -13.64 9.13 14.31
N ALA A 442 -14.65 9.15 13.45
CA ALA A 442 -15.88 8.40 13.65
C ALA A 442 -15.69 6.87 13.56
N GLU A 443 -14.78 6.39 12.71
CA GLU A 443 -14.49 4.95 12.58
C GLU A 443 -13.42 4.46 13.57
N THR A 444 -12.53 5.34 14.05
CA THR A 444 -11.52 4.95 15.06
C THR A 444 -12.15 4.51 16.38
N GLU A 445 -13.28 5.09 16.79
CA GLU A 445 -13.96 4.71 18.03
C GLU A 445 -14.67 3.34 17.92
N GLU A 446 -15.19 3.02 16.74
CA GLU A 446 -15.88 1.75 16.45
C GLU A 446 -14.88 0.62 16.20
N ASN A 447 -13.80 0.89 15.46
CA ASN A 447 -12.69 -0.05 15.28
C ASN A 447 -11.97 -0.36 16.60
N ARG A 448 -11.79 0.61 17.50
CA ARG A 448 -11.19 0.38 18.83
C ARG A 448 -12.05 -0.50 19.73
N LYS A 449 -13.39 -0.48 19.56
CA LYS A 449 -14.31 -1.41 20.24
C LYS A 449 -14.26 -2.81 19.67
N THR A 450 -14.03 -2.93 18.36
CA THR A 450 -13.99 -4.23 17.65
C THR A 450 -12.64 -4.93 17.86
N GLU A 451 -11.52 -4.21 17.83
CA GLU A 451 -10.19 -4.76 18.14
C GLU A 451 -10.10 -5.26 19.60
N ASN A 452 -10.73 -4.57 20.55
CA ASN A 452 -10.78 -5.05 21.95
C ASN A 452 -11.69 -6.28 22.16
N ALA A 453 -12.57 -6.61 21.21
CA ALA A 453 -13.43 -7.79 21.27
C ALA A 453 -12.79 -9.04 20.62
N GLU A 454 -11.83 -8.86 19.71
CA GLU A 454 -11.06 -9.96 19.08
C GLU A 454 -9.75 -10.27 19.83
N THR A 455 -9.48 -9.61 20.96
CA THR A 455 -8.27 -9.83 21.78
C THR A 455 -8.57 -10.53 23.13
N PHE A 456 -9.66 -11.32 23.23
CA PHE A 456 -9.91 -12.22 24.35
C PHE A 456 -10.20 -13.64 23.89
#